data_AF-A0A0D2M1B4-F1
#
_entry.id   AF-A0A0D2M1B4-F1
#
_cell.length_a   1.000
_cell.length_b   1.000
_cell.length_c   1.000
_cell.angle_alpha   90.00
_cell.angle_beta   90.00
_cell.angle_gamma   90.00
#
_symmetry.space_group_name_H-M   'P 1'
#
loop_
_entity.id
_entity.type
_entity.pdbx_description
1 polymer ?
#
loop_
_entity_poly.entity_id
_entity_poly.type
_entity_poly.pdbx_seq_one_letter_code
_entity_poly.pdbx_strand_id
1 'polypeptide(L)'
;MRREGVDIHSDAEVSYVDAILGTQVKITTVDGPVELKIPAGTQPGTTLLMAKRGVPRLGQPGVRGNHQVHVRVTIPKSLSSEERKLVEELREVTAKAKVGPFRF
;
A
#
# COMPACT_ATOMS: atom_id res chain seq x y z
N MET A 1 11.24 7.80 -5.90
CA MET A 1 11.41 6.70 -6.88
C MET A 1 12.89 6.40 -7.00
N ARG A 2 13.28 5.13 -6.99
CA ARG A 2 14.67 4.67 -7.04
C ARG A 2 14.80 3.54 -8.07
N ARG A 3 15.82 3.59 -8.91
CA ARG A 3 16.14 2.51 -9.85
C ARG A 3 17.13 1.53 -9.22
N GLU A 4 16.87 0.25 -9.38
CA GLU A 4 17.75 -0.84 -8.94
C GLU A 4 17.88 -1.86 -10.08
N GLY A 5 18.98 -1.79 -10.83
CA GLY A 5 19.13 -2.55 -12.08
C GLY A 5 18.09 -2.17 -13.14
N VAL A 6 17.19 -3.10 -13.46
CA VAL A 6 16.06 -2.87 -14.37
C VAL A 6 14.75 -2.59 -13.61
N ASP A 7 14.74 -2.78 -12.30
CA ASP A 7 13.56 -2.57 -11.47
C ASP A 7 13.51 -1.14 -10.94
N ILE A 8 12.28 -0.70 -10.65
CA ILE A 8 11.96 0.59 -10.06
C ILE A 8 11.30 0.34 -8.71
N HIS A 9 11.65 1.16 -7.73
CA HIS A 9 11.01 1.20 -6.43
C HIS A 9 10.38 2.57 -6.19
N SER A 10 9.17 2.61 -5.64
CA SER A 10 8.55 3.82 -5.12
C SER A 10 7.81 3.55 -3.83
N ASP A 11 7.50 4.59 -3.08
CA ASP A 11 6.63 4.52 -1.93
C ASP A 11 5.23 5.02 -2.31
N ALA A 12 4.20 4.40 -1.74
CA ALA A 12 2.82 4.87 -1.80
C ALA A 12 2.34 5.07 -0.37
N GLU A 13 2.02 6.32 0.00
CA GLU A 13 1.40 6.62 1.28
C GLU A 13 -0.10 6.32 1.20
N VAL A 14 -0.59 5.55 2.15
CA VAL A 14 -1.99 5.14 2.22
C VAL A 14 -2.48 5.37 3.64
N SER A 15 -3.64 5.99 3.81
CA SER A 15 -4.20 6.18 5.15
C SER A 15 -4.53 4.84 5.80
N TYR A 16 -4.49 4.74 7.13
CA TYR A 16 -4.90 3.51 7.81
C TYR A 16 -6.34 3.07 7.47
N VAL A 17 -7.25 4.03 7.21
CA VAL A 17 -8.62 3.74 6.79
C VAL A 17 -8.65 3.12 5.40
N ASP A 18 -7.94 3.72 4.45
CA ASP A 18 -7.83 3.19 3.08
C ASP A 18 -7.12 1.84 3.04
N ALA A 19 -6.15 1.62 3.92
CA ALA A 19 -5.47 0.32 4.04
C ALA A 19 -6.44 -0.76 4.54
N ILE A 20 -7.36 -0.41 5.44
CA ILE A 20 -8.40 -1.32 5.94
C ILE A 20 -9.44 -1.60 4.85
N LEU A 21 -9.98 -0.57 4.20
CA LEU A 21 -11.11 -0.67 3.28
C LEU A 21 -10.71 -1.00 1.84
N GLY A 22 -9.46 -0.75 1.48
CA GLY A 22 -8.98 -0.77 0.10
C GLY A 22 -9.24 0.57 -0.59
N THR A 23 -8.36 0.94 -1.52
CA THR A 23 -8.44 2.20 -2.26
C THR A 23 -7.76 2.09 -3.62
N GLN A 24 -7.71 3.18 -4.37
CA GLN A 24 -6.90 3.30 -5.58
C GLN A 24 -6.02 4.53 -5.47
N VAL A 25 -4.73 4.38 -5.77
CA VAL A 25 -3.75 5.47 -5.70
C VAL A 25 -3.07 5.65 -7.05
N LYS A 26 -2.79 6.90 -7.41
CA LYS A 26 -2.07 7.23 -8.64
C LYS A 26 -0.56 7.07 -8.41
N ILE A 27 0.07 6.17 -9.15
CA ILE A 27 1.52 5.91 -9.09
C ILE A 27 2.16 6.40 -10.38
N THR A 28 3.17 7.25 -10.25
CA THR A 28 4.02 7.64 -11.39
C THR A 28 5.01 6.53 -11.70
N THR A 29 4.87 5.93 -12.88
CA THR A 29 5.80 4.94 -13.44
C THR A 29 6.76 5.59 -14.43
N VAL A 30 7.70 4.83 -14.98
CA VAL A 30 8.62 5.29 -16.04
C VAL A 30 7.87 5.76 -17.29
N ASP A 31 6.70 5.16 -17.58
CA ASP A 31 5.90 5.47 -18.78
C ASP A 31 4.80 6.50 -18.50
N GLY A 32 4.78 7.10 -17.30
CA GLY A 32 3.74 8.01 -16.84
C GLY A 32 2.86 7.43 -15.72
N PRO A 33 1.81 8.16 -15.33
CA PRO A 33 0.98 7.78 -14.20
C PRO A 33 0.04 6.62 -14.52
N VAL A 34 -0.13 5.73 -13.55
CA VAL A 34 -1.05 4.59 -13.62
C VAL A 34 -1.78 4.48 -12.27
N GLU A 35 -3.05 4.07 -12.30
CA GLU A 35 -3.78 3.75 -11.08
C GLU A 35 -3.38 2.36 -10.55
N LEU A 36 -3.01 2.31 -9.27
CA LEU A 36 -2.71 1.09 -8.55
C LEU A 36 -3.81 0.84 -7.53
N LYS A 37 -4.44 -0.34 -7.62
CA LYS A 37 -5.39 -0.81 -6.63
C LYS A 37 -4.66 -1.25 -5.36
N ILE A 38 -5.06 -0.68 -4.23
CA ILE A 38 -4.64 -1.12 -2.89
C ILE A 38 -5.73 -2.05 -2.35
N PRO A 39 -5.44 -3.35 -2.16
CA PRO A 39 -6.41 -4.28 -1.59
C PRO A 39 -6.86 -3.90 -0.18
N ALA A 40 -8.09 -4.24 0.18
CA ALA A 40 -8.56 -4.13 1.56
C ALA A 40 -7.71 -5.00 2.49
N GLY A 41 -7.44 -4.51 3.70
CA GLY A 41 -6.57 -5.17 4.68
C GLY A 41 -5.08 -5.15 4.34
N THR A 42 -4.63 -4.24 3.45
CA THR A 42 -3.21 -4.09 3.12
C THR A 42 -2.40 -3.76 4.37
N GLN A 43 -1.33 -4.53 4.63
CA GLN A 43 -0.51 -4.35 5.82
C GLN A 43 0.60 -3.31 5.60
N PRO A 44 1.04 -2.60 6.66
CA PRO A 44 2.21 -1.74 6.58
C PRO A 44 3.44 -2.49 6.08
N GLY A 45 4.18 -1.91 5.13
CA GLY A 45 5.36 -2.53 4.54
C GLY A 45 5.07 -3.55 3.44
N THR A 46 3.80 -3.75 3.07
CA THR A 46 3.44 -4.56 1.89
C THR A 46 4.08 -3.96 0.63
N THR A 47 4.69 -4.80 -0.20
CA THR A 47 5.17 -4.41 -1.52
C THR A 47 4.22 -4.94 -2.59
N LEU A 48 3.64 -4.03 -3.38
CA LEU A 48 2.81 -4.37 -4.53
C LEU A 48 3.65 -4.36 -5.81
N LEU A 49 3.50 -5.38 -6.63
CA LEU A 49 4.27 -5.55 -7.87
C LEU A 49 3.48 -5.10 -9.10
N MET A 50 4.02 -4.11 -9.82
CA MET A 50 3.56 -3.75 -11.16
C MET A 50 4.51 -4.38 -12.19
N ALA A 51 4.10 -5.52 -12.74
CA ALA A 51 4.91 -6.27 -13.69
C ALA A 51 5.20 -5.47 -14.97
N LYS A 52 6.42 -5.59 -15.50
CA LYS A 52 6.86 -4.96 -16.76
C LYS A 52 6.78 -3.42 -16.79
N ARG A 53 6.70 -2.77 -15.63
CA ARG A 53 6.69 -1.29 -15.47
C ARG A 53 8.03 -0.70 -15.05
N GLY A 54 9.09 -1.50 -15.03
CA GLY A 54 10.46 -1.06 -14.80
C GLY A 54 11.15 -0.57 -16.07
N VAL A 55 12.48 -0.49 -16.06
CA VAL A 55 13.29 0.00 -17.17
C VAL A 55 13.48 -1.10 -18.23
N PRO A 56 13.48 -0.76 -19.54
CA PRO A 56 13.87 -1.70 -20.59
C PRO A 56 15.29 -2.23 -20.41
N ARG A 57 15.48 -3.51 -20.71
CA ARG A 57 16.79 -4.16 -20.67
C ARG A 57 17.53 -3.91 -21.99
N LEU A 58 18.75 -3.37 -21.89
CA LEU A 58 19.58 -3.10 -23.06
C LEU A 58 19.87 -4.40 -23.83
N GLY A 59 19.73 -4.36 -25.15
CA GLY A 59 19.97 -5.51 -26.03
C GLY A 59 18.88 -6.58 -26.02
N GLN A 60 17.77 -6.40 -25.29
CA GLN A 60 16.65 -7.35 -25.27
C GLN A 60 15.31 -6.63 -25.50
N PRO A 61 14.89 -6.46 -26.77
CA PRO A 61 13.62 -5.83 -27.10
C PRO A 61 12.45 -6.51 -26.37
N GLY A 62 11.56 -5.72 -25.78
CA GLY A 62 10.37 -6.22 -25.07
C GLY A 62 10.60 -6.74 -23.64
N VAL A 63 11.85 -6.86 -23.19
CA VAL A 63 12.17 -7.24 -21.80
C VAL A 63 12.31 -6.00 -20.93
N ARG A 64 11.54 -5.93 -19.84
CA ARG A 64 11.58 -4.83 -18.87
C ARG A 64 11.57 -5.39 -17.45
N GLY A 65 12.16 -4.65 -16.52
CA GLY A 65 12.01 -4.93 -15.10
C GLY A 65 10.61 -4.58 -14.60
N ASN A 66 10.45 -4.65 -13.29
CA ASN A 66 9.19 -4.38 -12.59
C ASN A 66 9.23 -3.06 -11.84
N HIS A 67 8.06 -2.58 -11.45
CA HIS A 67 7.93 -1.48 -10.51
C HIS A 67 7.36 -2.02 -9.20
N GLN A 68 8.17 -2.01 -8.15
CA GLN A 68 7.83 -2.42 -6.79
C GLN A 68 7.37 -1.20 -5.99
N VAL A 69 6.11 -1.21 -5.57
CA VAL A 69 5.49 -0.10 -4.83
C VAL A 69 5.38 -0.50 -3.36
N HIS A 70 6.14 0.17 -2.50
CA HIS A 70 6.14 -0.05 -1.05
C HIS A 70 5.04 0.75 -0.40
N VAL A 71 4.07 0.05 0.20
CA VAL A 71 2.93 0.68 0.86
C VAL A 71 3.32 1.12 2.26
N ARG A 72 3.28 2.43 2.48
CA ARG A 72 3.49 3.05 3.79
C ARG A 72 2.15 3.47 4.35
N VAL A 73 1.65 2.69 5.31
CA VAL A 73 0.41 3.04 6.00
C VAL A 73 0.67 4.18 6.98
N THR A 74 -0.03 5.28 6.83
CA THR A 74 0.09 6.45 7.69
C THR A 74 -1.00 6.42 8.77
N ILE A 75 -0.57 6.52 10.03
CA ILE A 75 -1.44 6.66 11.18
C ILE A 75 -1.33 8.12 11.65
N PRO A 76 -2.44 8.86 11.74
CA PRO A 76 -2.41 10.25 12.15
C PRO A 76 -1.93 10.38 13.62
N LYS A 77 -1.12 11.41 13.90
CA LYS A 77 -0.62 11.69 15.25
C LYS A 77 -1.68 12.28 16.19
N SER A 78 -2.76 12.81 15.63
CA SER A 78 -3.86 13.44 16.33
C SER A 78 -5.16 13.18 15.57
N LEU A 79 -6.26 13.06 16.30
CA LEU A 79 -7.60 12.90 15.75
C LEU A 79 -8.49 14.04 16.26
N SER A 80 -9.40 14.51 15.41
CA SER A 80 -10.53 15.34 15.84
C SER A 80 -11.42 14.59 16.83
N SER A 81 -12.30 15.33 17.53
CA SER A 81 -13.24 14.72 18.48
C SER A 81 -14.16 13.68 17.81
N GLU A 82 -14.59 13.95 16.57
CA GLU A 82 -15.44 13.05 15.79
C GLU A 82 -14.67 11.79 15.36
N GLU A 83 -13.48 11.93 14.78
CA GLU A 83 -12.66 10.77 14.38
C GLU A 83 -12.28 9.90 15.58
N ARG A 84 -11.94 10.50 16.72
CA ARG A 84 -11.64 9.76 17.96
C ARG A 84 -12.84 8.91 18.38
N LYS A 85 -14.04 9.51 18.39
CA LYS A 85 -15.27 8.79 18.75
C LYS A 85 -15.48 7.57 17.86
N LEU A 86 -15.33 7.73 16.53
CA LEU A 86 -15.50 6.65 15.57
C LEU A 86 -14.47 5.51 15.75
N VAL A 87 -13.21 5.85 16.02
CA VAL A 87 -12.16 4.84 16.27
C VAL A 87 -12.38 4.12 17.61
N GLU A 88 -12.91 4.81 18.63
CA GLU A 88 -13.29 4.20 19.90
C GLU A 88 -14.48 3.23 19.74
N GLU A 89 -15.50 3.60 18.98
CA GLU A 89 -16.62 2.71 18.64
C GLU A 89 -16.13 1.47 17.87
N LEU A 90 -15.23 1.65 16.90
CA LEU A 90 -14.61 0.53 16.18
C LEU A 90 -13.83 -0.40 17.11
N ARG A 91 -13.12 0.14 18.10
CA ARG A 91 -12.41 -0.64 19.13
C ARG A 91 -13.40 -1.51 19.92
N GLU A 92 -14.56 -0.97 20.31
CA GLU A 92 -15.56 -1.74 21.06
C GLU A 92 -16.18 -2.88 20.22
N VAL A 93 -16.50 -2.61 18.96
CA VAL A 93 -17.05 -3.63 18.04
C VAL A 93 -16.04 -4.76 17.81
N THR A 94 -14.77 -4.42 17.59
CA THR A 94 -13.72 -5.40 17.32
C THR A 94 -13.27 -6.16 18.58
N ALA A 95 -13.35 -5.55 19.76
CA ALA A 95 -13.09 -6.21 21.04
C ALA A 95 -14.11 -7.32 21.32
N LYS A 96 -15.40 -7.10 21.01
CA LYS A 96 -16.45 -8.12 21.13
C LYS A 96 -16.22 -9.31 20.19
N ALA A 97 -15.54 -9.09 19.06
CA ALA A 97 -15.24 -10.13 18.07
C ALA A 97 -14.01 -11.00 18.43
N LYS A 98 -13.16 -10.59 19.39
CA LYS A 98 -11.97 -11.34 19.80
C LYS A 98 -12.25 -12.23 21.02
N VAL A 99 -12.90 -13.37 20.79
CA VAL A 99 -12.82 -14.54 21.68
C VAL A 99 -12.14 -15.67 20.90
N GLY A 100 -10.84 -15.86 21.13
CA GLY A 100 -10.06 -16.97 20.59
C GLY A 100 -8.58 -16.85 21.02
N PRO A 101 -8.00 -17.90 21.63
CA PRO A 101 -6.68 -17.79 22.25
C PRO A 101 -5.58 -17.65 21.19
N PHE A 102 -4.51 -16.93 21.57
CA PHE A 102 -3.23 -17.01 20.87
C PHE A 102 -2.79 -18.48 20.84
N ARG A 103 -2.70 -19.06 19.65
CA ARG A 103 -1.98 -20.32 19.43
C ARG A 103 -0.54 -19.98 19.04
N PHE A 104 0.39 -20.55 19.81
CA PHE A 104 1.82 -20.59 19.51
C PHE A 104 2.10 -21.50 18.32
#